data_AF-A0AAD5ZD82-F1
#
_entry.id   AF-A0AAD5ZD82-F1
#
_cell.length_a   1.000
_cell.length_b   1.000
_cell.length_c   1.000
_cell.angle_alpha   90.00
_cell.angle_beta   90.00
_cell.angle_gamma   90.00
#
_symmetry.space_group_name_H-M   'P 1'
#
loop_
_entity.id
_entity.type
_entity.pdbx_description
1 polymer ?
#
loop_
_entity_poly.entity_id
_entity_poly.type
_entity_poly.pdbx_seq_one_letter_code
_entity_poly.pdbx_strand_id
1 'polypeptide(L)'
;MANSLHRPIQIPKMPRTTISCAATSRPLKYRPSTTIPSYNTNPKPKPKTIPVITPMSETESSSKPVSHLKWNPLQQVAASALNKFEDAVIANFLEKQHPLPKTADPSVQISGNYAPVRETPPHHNLPVSGHIPSAINGAYVRNGANPYFDPVAGHHLFDGDGMIHAVHFKNGKASYACRFTETQRLVQERSIGRPVFPKAIGELHGHSGIARLLLFFARAALGVIDATHGIGVANAGLIQFNGRLLAMSEDDLPYQVCLTENGDLKTVGRYDFSGQLRSPMIAHPKVDPVTKEMFALSYDVLKKPYLKYFYFTPNGEKSSDVEIPIDEPTMMHDFAITENYAIIPDQQVVFKMHELLRGGSPVVYDKNKIARFGILPKYAKNATGIKWVEVENCFCFHLWNAWEDASTGEIVVIGSCMTPPDSIFNESDEHLNSVLSEIRLNPSTGKSTRNPILAPSEQVNLEAGMVNKNLLGRKTRFAYLAIAEPWPKVSGFAKVDLSTGKVEKFIYGDNRYGGEPYFVPNDACHTVKGEDEGFVLCHVHNETECESELLIINAANLRQEASIKLPSRVPYGFHGTFVGSEELE
;
A
#
# COMPACT_ATOMS: atom_id res chain seq x y z
N MET A 1 54.55 -33.95 -24.85
CA MET A 1 55.04 -34.00 -26.24
C MET A 1 54.35 -35.15 -26.95
N ALA A 2 54.10 -34.98 -28.26
CA ALA A 2 53.36 -35.82 -29.21
C ALA A 2 51.84 -35.56 -29.31
N ASN A 3 51.52 -34.72 -30.31
CA ASN A 3 50.22 -34.42 -30.89
C ASN A 3 49.63 -35.60 -31.67
N SER A 4 48.29 -35.67 -31.77
CA SER A 4 47.63 -36.07 -33.01
C SER A 4 46.20 -35.52 -33.07
N LEU A 5 45.88 -34.93 -34.22
CA LEU A 5 44.67 -34.20 -34.58
C LEU A 5 43.45 -35.11 -34.79
N HIS A 6 42.25 -34.64 -34.45
CA HIS A 6 41.04 -34.95 -35.24
C HIS A 6 40.05 -33.78 -35.31
N ARG A 7 39.54 -33.60 -36.53
CA ARG A 7 38.74 -32.47 -37.04
C ARG A 7 37.29 -32.47 -36.52
N PRO A 8 36.61 -31.32 -36.52
CA PRO A 8 35.21 -31.19 -36.11
C PRO A 8 34.22 -31.68 -37.19
N ILE A 9 33.13 -32.30 -36.74
CA ILE A 9 32.01 -32.81 -37.54
C ILE A 9 31.05 -31.65 -37.84
N GLN A 10 30.82 -31.36 -39.13
CA GLN A 10 29.75 -30.50 -39.63
C GLN A 10 28.46 -31.31 -39.76
N ILE A 11 27.36 -30.83 -39.16
CA ILE A 11 26.00 -31.34 -39.38
C ILE A 11 25.25 -30.35 -40.29
N PRO A 12 24.48 -30.79 -41.31
CA PRO A 12 23.96 -29.93 -42.36
C PRO A 12 22.70 -29.14 -41.95
N LYS A 13 22.55 -27.92 -42.49
CA LYS A 13 21.37 -27.05 -42.39
C LYS A 13 20.16 -27.66 -43.11
N MET A 14 19.00 -27.68 -42.45
CA MET A 14 17.70 -28.00 -43.08
C MET A 14 17.22 -26.85 -43.99
N PRO A 15 16.46 -27.14 -45.07
CA PRO A 15 15.98 -26.12 -46.01
C PRO A 15 14.73 -25.41 -45.48
N ARG A 16 14.70 -24.08 -45.61
CA ARG A 16 13.50 -23.24 -45.48
C ARG A 16 12.56 -23.49 -46.66
N THR A 17 11.33 -23.87 -46.38
CA THR A 17 10.25 -23.95 -47.37
C THR A 17 9.52 -22.60 -47.42
N THR A 18 9.77 -21.82 -48.46
CA THR A 18 8.96 -20.67 -48.87
C THR A 18 7.83 -21.16 -49.78
N ILE A 19 6.58 -20.93 -49.39
CA ILE A 19 5.42 -21.05 -50.28
C ILE A 19 4.96 -19.64 -50.60
N SER A 20 5.23 -19.20 -51.84
CA SER A 20 4.54 -18.09 -52.48
C SER A 20 3.36 -18.63 -53.26
N CYS A 21 2.17 -18.04 -53.13
CA CYS A 21 1.17 -18.14 -54.18
C CYS A 21 0.49 -16.79 -54.38
N ALA A 22 0.40 -16.42 -55.64
CA ALA A 22 0.18 -15.08 -56.14
C ALA A 22 -1.31 -14.70 -56.21
N ALA A 23 -1.56 -13.40 -56.08
CA ALA A 23 -2.83 -12.76 -56.32
C ALA A 23 -3.13 -12.65 -57.83
N THR A 24 -4.37 -12.93 -58.23
CA THR A 24 -4.97 -12.43 -59.48
C THR A 24 -6.36 -11.86 -59.22
N SER A 25 -6.54 -10.63 -59.70
CA SER A 25 -7.75 -9.79 -59.74
C SER A 25 -8.79 -10.33 -60.75
N ARG A 26 -10.13 -10.14 -60.68
CA ARG A 26 -11.00 -8.94 -60.62
C ARG A 26 -12.49 -9.36 -60.43
N PRO A 27 -13.43 -8.43 -60.15
CA PRO A 27 -14.67 -8.69 -59.42
C PRO A 27 -15.92 -8.92 -60.28
N LEU A 28 -16.87 -9.71 -59.77
CA LEU A 28 -18.25 -9.82 -60.28
C LEU A 28 -19.24 -9.19 -59.29
N LYS A 29 -20.04 -8.26 -59.80
CA LYS A 29 -21.13 -7.55 -59.09
C LYS A 29 -22.29 -8.50 -58.85
N TYR A 30 -22.74 -8.62 -57.60
CA TYR A 30 -24.09 -9.08 -57.29
C TYR A 30 -24.64 -8.30 -56.09
N ARG A 31 -25.74 -7.57 -56.31
CA ARG A 31 -26.54 -6.89 -55.28
C ARG A 31 -27.72 -7.80 -54.92
N PRO A 32 -27.99 -8.00 -53.62
CA PRO A 32 -29.36 -8.17 -53.16
C PRO A 32 -29.74 -7.00 -52.24
N SER A 33 -30.90 -6.39 -52.52
CA SER A 33 -31.54 -5.46 -51.59
C SER A 33 -32.16 -6.23 -50.44
N THR A 34 -31.82 -5.86 -49.21
CA THR A 34 -32.63 -6.16 -48.03
C THR A 34 -32.68 -4.90 -47.17
N THR A 35 -33.92 -4.47 -46.96
CA THR A 35 -34.38 -3.36 -46.13
C THR A 35 -33.89 -3.47 -44.69
N ILE A 36 -33.19 -2.44 -44.22
CA ILE A 36 -32.79 -2.25 -42.82
C ILE A 36 -33.88 -1.43 -42.11
N PRO A 37 -34.38 -1.83 -40.93
CA PRO A 37 -35.27 -0.99 -40.13
C PRO A 37 -34.49 0.24 -39.61
N SER A 38 -35.08 1.42 -39.78
CA SER A 38 -34.53 2.69 -39.30
C SER A 38 -34.35 2.69 -37.78
N TYR A 39 -33.10 2.63 -37.32
CA TYR A 39 -32.74 3.03 -35.97
C TYR A 39 -32.68 4.56 -35.89
N ASN A 40 -33.51 5.13 -35.02
CA ASN A 40 -33.41 6.53 -34.62
C ASN A 40 -32.01 6.82 -34.07
N THR A 41 -31.24 7.63 -34.77
CA THR A 41 -29.98 8.19 -34.28
C THR A 41 -30.29 9.25 -33.24
N ASN A 42 -30.31 8.87 -31.96
CA ASN A 42 -30.12 9.86 -30.91
C ASN A 42 -28.66 10.36 -30.97
N PRO A 43 -28.42 11.68 -30.94
CA PRO A 43 -27.08 12.22 -31.01
C PRO A 43 -26.27 11.77 -29.79
N LYS A 44 -25.05 11.25 -30.04
CA LYS A 44 -24.05 10.98 -28.99
C LYS A 44 -23.92 12.22 -28.10
N PRO A 45 -24.05 12.11 -26.77
CA PRO A 45 -23.72 13.24 -25.91
C PRO A 45 -22.25 13.60 -26.13
N LYS A 46 -21.99 14.88 -26.39
CA LYS A 46 -20.63 15.42 -26.45
C LYS A 46 -19.91 15.06 -25.15
N PRO A 47 -18.61 14.70 -25.17
CA PRO A 47 -17.86 14.54 -23.93
C PRO A 47 -17.97 15.85 -23.15
N LYS A 48 -18.56 15.80 -21.96
CA LYS A 48 -18.51 16.92 -21.03
C LYS A 48 -17.03 17.11 -20.70
N THR A 49 -16.52 18.29 -20.99
CA THR A 49 -15.21 18.75 -20.54
C THR A 49 -15.16 18.55 -19.02
N ILE A 50 -14.19 17.75 -18.57
CA ILE A 50 -13.86 17.60 -17.15
C ILE A 50 -13.57 19.00 -16.61
N PRO A 51 -14.13 19.43 -15.47
CA PRO A 51 -13.83 20.73 -14.91
C PRO A 51 -12.32 20.80 -14.64
N VAL A 52 -11.67 21.85 -15.14
CA VAL A 52 -10.34 22.24 -14.69
C VAL A 52 -10.46 22.51 -13.20
N ILE A 53 -9.77 21.69 -12.38
CA ILE A 53 -9.71 21.83 -10.94
C ILE A 53 -9.16 23.24 -10.66
N THR A 54 -9.97 24.07 -10.02
CA THR A 54 -9.59 25.44 -9.63
C THR A 54 -8.60 25.33 -8.47
N PRO A 55 -7.49 26.10 -8.45
CA PRO A 55 -6.54 26.08 -7.33
C PRO A 55 -7.26 26.38 -6.01
N MET A 56 -6.78 25.75 -4.94
CA MET A 56 -7.31 25.90 -3.59
C MET A 56 -7.29 27.39 -3.19
N SER A 57 -8.45 28.03 -3.17
CA SER A 57 -8.64 29.31 -2.48
C SER A 57 -9.03 29.06 -1.03
N GLU A 58 -8.43 29.85 -0.14
CA GLU A 58 -8.66 29.86 1.29
C GLU A 58 -10.09 30.36 1.58
N THR A 59 -10.99 29.45 1.92
CA THR A 59 -12.22 29.81 2.63
C THR A 59 -12.40 28.86 3.81
N GLU A 60 -12.05 29.42 4.97
CA GLU A 60 -12.44 29.11 6.36
C GLU A 60 -12.74 27.64 6.70
N SER A 61 -11.70 26.91 7.12
CA SER A 61 -11.86 25.77 8.02
C SER A 61 -11.79 26.27 9.47
N SER A 62 -12.74 25.86 10.31
CA SER A 62 -12.80 26.22 11.73
C SER A 62 -11.77 25.44 12.56
N SER A 63 -10.50 25.52 12.20
CA SER A 63 -9.40 25.00 13.00
C SER A 63 -8.93 26.07 13.99
N LYS A 64 -8.66 25.67 15.25
CA LYS A 64 -8.02 26.55 16.24
C LYS A 64 -6.72 27.13 15.64
N PRO A 65 -6.32 28.37 15.99
CA PRO A 65 -5.14 28.99 15.40
C PRO A 65 -3.92 28.09 15.63
N VAL A 66 -3.40 27.54 14.54
CA VAL A 66 -2.12 26.81 14.52
C VAL A 66 -1.09 27.78 15.08
N SER A 67 -0.33 27.36 16.09
CA SER A 67 0.76 28.18 16.60
C SER A 67 1.78 28.35 15.47
N HIS A 68 1.75 29.50 14.79
CA HIS A 68 2.73 29.80 13.76
C HIS A 68 4.13 29.68 14.38
N LEU A 69 5.01 28.90 13.74
CA LEU A 69 6.45 28.93 13.98
C LEU A 69 6.89 30.40 13.93
N LYS A 70 7.15 30.99 15.10
CA LYS A 70 7.61 32.37 15.21
C LYS A 70 9.11 32.38 14.98
N TRP A 71 9.51 32.43 13.71
CA TRP A 71 10.90 32.64 13.33
C TRP A 71 11.41 34.00 13.83
N ASN A 72 12.64 34.01 14.34
CA ASN A 72 13.34 35.26 14.59
C ASN A 72 13.75 35.94 13.26
N PRO A 73 14.17 37.23 13.27
CA PRO A 73 14.51 37.93 12.04
C PRO A 73 15.60 37.25 11.18
N LEU A 74 16.59 36.59 11.80
CA LEU A 74 17.62 35.86 11.06
C LEU A 74 17.06 34.63 10.37
N GLN A 75 16.20 33.88 11.05
CA GLN A 75 15.50 32.72 10.49
C GLN A 75 14.56 33.10 9.35
N GLN A 76 13.86 34.24 9.45
CA GLN A 76 13.03 34.76 8.37
C GLN A 76 13.85 35.08 7.10
N VAL A 77 15.00 35.75 7.28
CA VAL A 77 15.92 36.04 6.17
C VAL A 77 16.48 34.75 5.58
N ALA A 78 16.91 33.81 6.42
CA ALA A 78 17.41 32.51 6.00
C ALA A 78 16.36 31.71 5.21
N ALA A 79 15.14 31.60 5.72
CA ALA A 79 14.04 30.92 5.06
C ALA A 79 13.72 31.57 3.70
N SER A 80 13.68 32.91 3.63
CA SER A 80 13.48 33.63 2.37
C SER A 80 14.58 33.35 1.35
N ALA A 81 15.85 33.35 1.79
CA ALA A 81 16.99 33.07 0.94
C ALA A 81 16.98 31.61 0.43
N LEU A 82 16.72 30.64 1.30
CA LEU A 82 16.63 29.23 0.94
C LEU A 82 15.46 28.93 -0.01
N ASN A 83 14.31 29.59 0.18
CA ASN A 83 13.18 29.45 -0.74
C ASN A 83 13.52 30.01 -2.13
N LYS A 84 14.17 31.17 -2.20
CA LYS A 84 14.65 31.72 -3.48
C LYS A 84 15.66 30.80 -4.15
N PHE A 85 16.54 30.15 -3.37
CA PHE A 85 17.48 29.17 -3.89
C PHE A 85 16.77 27.92 -4.44
N GLU A 86 15.79 27.38 -3.70
CA GLU A 86 14.97 26.27 -4.16
C GLU A 86 14.31 26.60 -5.51
N ASP A 87 13.63 27.74 -5.59
CA ASP A 87 12.88 28.13 -6.78
C ASP A 87 13.82 28.39 -7.98
N ALA A 88 14.92 29.11 -7.77
CA ALA A 88 15.82 29.52 -8.86
C ALA A 88 16.75 28.39 -9.33
N VAL A 89 17.29 27.59 -8.41
CA VAL A 89 18.34 26.61 -8.70
C VAL A 89 17.77 25.20 -8.77
N ILE A 90 17.04 24.75 -7.77
CA ILE A 90 16.56 23.36 -7.75
C ILE A 90 15.42 23.20 -8.75
N ALA A 91 14.33 23.94 -8.58
CA ALA A 91 13.15 23.80 -9.42
C ALA A 91 13.41 24.23 -10.86
N ASN A 92 13.93 25.44 -11.09
CA ASN A 92 14.07 25.98 -12.46
C ASN A 92 15.30 25.49 -13.23
N PHE A 93 16.43 25.25 -12.56
CA PHE A 93 17.67 24.87 -13.24
C PHE A 93 17.91 23.36 -13.22
N LEU A 94 17.77 22.70 -12.06
CA LEU A 94 18.02 21.26 -11.94
C LEU A 94 16.85 20.38 -12.37
N GLU A 95 15.60 20.78 -12.11
CA GLU A 95 14.44 19.89 -12.32
C GLU A 95 13.70 20.20 -13.62
N LYS A 96 13.35 21.47 -13.87
CA LYS A 96 12.51 21.86 -15.03
C LYS A 96 13.10 21.50 -16.40
N GLN A 97 14.42 21.32 -16.48
CA GLN A 97 15.10 20.92 -17.72
C GLN A 97 14.97 19.42 -18.03
N HIS A 98 14.50 18.63 -17.07
CA HIS A 98 14.37 17.19 -17.17
C HIS A 98 12.92 16.76 -16.90
N PRO A 99 12.27 16.00 -17.80
CA PRO A 99 10.94 15.48 -17.53
C PRO A 99 10.97 14.51 -16.34
N LEU A 100 9.92 14.55 -15.52
CA LEU A 100 9.73 13.58 -14.44
C LEU A 100 9.29 12.23 -15.04
N PRO A 101 9.77 11.10 -14.49
CA PRO A 101 9.20 9.79 -14.81
C PRO A 101 7.75 9.73 -14.32
N LYS A 102 6.91 8.88 -14.94
CA LYS A 102 5.50 8.71 -14.56
C LYS A 102 5.31 8.32 -13.10
N THR A 103 6.29 7.62 -12.51
CA THR A 103 6.28 7.23 -11.09
C THR A 103 6.49 8.42 -10.14
N ALA A 104 7.03 9.53 -10.62
CA ALA A 104 7.23 10.75 -9.83
C ALA A 104 6.49 11.98 -10.40
N ASP A 105 5.81 11.88 -11.55
CA ASP A 105 5.05 12.99 -12.12
C ASP A 105 3.70 13.14 -11.39
N PRO A 106 3.46 14.26 -10.66
CA PRO A 106 2.19 14.47 -9.98
C PRO A 106 0.98 14.44 -10.94
N SER A 107 1.15 14.89 -12.18
CA SER A 107 0.05 14.85 -13.17
C SER A 107 -0.43 13.45 -13.51
N VAL A 108 0.39 12.43 -13.22
CA VAL A 108 0.04 11.01 -13.28
C VAL A 108 -0.38 10.50 -11.90
N GLN A 109 0.46 10.71 -10.89
CA GLN A 109 0.37 10.08 -9.57
C GLN A 109 -0.84 10.55 -8.74
N ILE A 110 -1.29 11.80 -8.92
CA ILE A 110 -2.48 12.35 -8.25
C ILE A 110 -3.63 12.60 -9.24
N SER A 111 -3.65 11.90 -10.38
CA SER A 111 -4.70 12.02 -11.37
C SER A 111 -6.00 11.29 -10.99
N GLY A 112 -7.14 11.81 -11.44
CA GLY A 112 -8.45 11.19 -11.20
C GLY A 112 -8.76 11.07 -9.70
N ASN A 113 -9.23 9.90 -9.26
CA ASN A 113 -9.59 9.69 -7.86
C ASN A 113 -8.38 9.51 -6.91
N TYR A 114 -7.13 9.56 -7.41
CA TYR A 114 -5.94 9.71 -6.56
C TYR A 114 -5.72 11.15 -6.07
N ALA A 115 -6.41 12.14 -6.67
CA ALA A 115 -6.30 13.53 -6.26
C ALA A 115 -6.70 13.72 -4.78
N PRO A 116 -6.09 14.68 -4.06
CA PRO A 116 -6.41 14.93 -2.66
C PRO A 116 -7.84 15.46 -2.47
N VAL A 117 -8.37 15.26 -1.27
CA VAL A 117 -9.64 15.85 -0.80
C VAL A 117 -9.41 16.67 0.47
N ARG A 118 -10.40 17.50 0.81
CA ARG A 118 -10.44 18.26 2.07
C ARG A 118 -11.01 17.39 3.19
N GLU A 119 -10.73 17.79 4.43
CA GLU A 119 -11.37 17.17 5.59
C GLU A 119 -12.89 17.32 5.54
N THR A 120 -13.57 16.30 6.04
CA THR A 120 -15.02 16.31 6.23
C THR A 120 -15.30 16.07 7.71
N PRO A 121 -15.89 17.04 8.43
CA PRO A 121 -16.32 16.82 9.80
C PRO A 121 -17.42 15.75 9.86
N PRO A 122 -17.73 15.21 11.05
CA PRO A 122 -18.72 14.14 11.18
C PRO A 122 -20.05 14.48 10.52
N HIS A 123 -20.45 13.63 9.57
CA HIS A 123 -21.73 13.69 8.90
C HIS A 123 -22.55 12.45 9.25
N HIS A 124 -23.67 12.64 9.94
CA HIS A 124 -24.48 11.56 10.50
C HIS A 124 -25.68 11.21 9.62
N ASN A 125 -26.25 10.03 9.85
CA ASN A 125 -27.44 9.52 9.16
C ASN A 125 -27.23 9.44 7.64
N LEU A 126 -26.12 8.84 7.23
CA LEU A 126 -25.82 8.65 5.81
C LEU A 126 -26.94 7.86 5.11
N PRO A 127 -27.27 8.18 3.84
CA PRO A 127 -28.23 7.40 3.07
C PRO A 127 -27.75 5.96 2.88
N VAL A 128 -28.60 5.00 3.22
CA VAL A 128 -28.34 3.56 3.10
C VAL A 128 -29.35 2.94 2.14
N SER A 129 -28.86 2.19 1.15
CA SER A 129 -29.67 1.26 0.35
C SER A 129 -29.39 -0.16 0.82
N GLY A 130 -30.43 -0.96 1.05
CA GLY A 130 -30.30 -2.29 1.66
C GLY A 130 -30.35 -2.23 3.20
N HIS A 131 -29.70 -3.16 3.89
CA HIS A 131 -29.71 -3.25 5.35
C HIS A 131 -28.29 -3.44 5.89
N ILE A 132 -27.83 -2.55 6.77
CA ILE A 132 -26.55 -2.73 7.49
C ILE A 132 -26.75 -3.88 8.49
N PRO A 133 -26.04 -5.00 8.35
CA PRO A 133 -26.16 -6.14 9.26
C PRO A 133 -25.81 -5.74 10.69
N SER A 134 -26.55 -6.28 11.67
CA SER A 134 -26.33 -5.97 13.09
C SER A 134 -24.95 -6.37 13.62
N ALA A 135 -24.29 -7.32 12.96
CA ALA A 135 -22.93 -7.73 13.27
C ALA A 135 -21.89 -6.63 13.00
N ILE A 136 -22.22 -5.62 12.17
CA ILE A 136 -21.32 -4.51 11.86
C ILE A 136 -21.62 -3.38 12.84
N ASN A 137 -20.89 -3.38 13.96
CA ASN A 137 -21.00 -2.38 15.02
C ASN A 137 -19.59 -1.94 15.46
N GLY A 138 -19.28 -0.65 15.29
CA GLY A 138 -17.91 -0.14 15.42
C GLY A 138 -17.57 0.87 14.33
N ALA A 139 -16.31 0.98 13.94
CA ALA A 139 -15.86 1.89 12.88
C ALA A 139 -14.94 1.18 11.89
N TYR A 140 -15.26 1.30 10.60
CA TYR A 140 -14.28 1.03 9.55
C TYR A 140 -13.45 2.28 9.32
N VAL A 141 -12.14 2.16 9.46
CA VAL A 141 -11.19 3.25 9.25
C VAL A 141 -10.17 2.86 8.18
N ARG A 142 -9.92 3.74 7.21
CA ARG A 142 -8.96 3.50 6.13
C ARG A 142 -8.01 4.67 5.99
N ASN A 143 -6.71 4.35 5.95
CA ASN A 143 -5.65 5.33 5.71
C ASN A 143 -5.35 5.49 4.21
N GLY A 144 -4.57 6.49 3.86
CA GLY A 144 -4.09 6.72 2.50
C GLY A 144 -3.33 8.03 2.37
N ALA A 145 -2.65 8.17 1.25
CA ALA A 145 -1.95 9.39 0.88
C ALA A 145 -2.92 10.46 0.35
N ASN A 146 -2.80 11.67 0.85
CA ASN A 146 -3.60 12.81 0.46
C ASN A 146 -2.75 14.07 0.66
N PRO A 147 -1.90 14.49 -0.30
CA PRO A 147 -1.02 15.65 -0.10
C PRO A 147 -1.84 16.90 0.27
N TYR A 148 -1.50 17.55 1.39
CA TYR A 148 -2.24 18.73 1.86
C TYR A 148 -1.99 19.96 0.98
N PHE A 149 -0.73 20.14 0.57
CA PHE A 149 -0.34 21.13 -0.43
C PHE A 149 -0.05 20.45 -1.76
N ASP A 150 -0.38 21.14 -2.85
CA ASP A 150 -0.03 20.69 -4.19
C ASP A 150 1.50 20.47 -4.29
N PRO A 151 1.97 19.32 -4.79
CA PRO A 151 3.39 19.05 -4.94
C PRO A 151 4.05 20.06 -5.87
N VAL A 152 5.19 20.61 -5.45
CA VAL A 152 5.97 21.59 -6.22
C VAL A 152 7.02 20.95 -7.14
N ALA A 153 7.28 19.66 -6.95
CA ALA A 153 8.27 18.86 -7.66
C ALA A 153 7.75 17.42 -7.79
N GLY A 154 8.66 16.45 -7.99
CA GLY A 154 8.30 15.04 -8.09
C GLY A 154 7.52 14.53 -6.88
N HIS A 155 6.49 13.73 -7.13
CA HIS A 155 5.61 13.14 -6.14
C HIS A 155 5.19 11.75 -6.58
N HIS A 156 5.49 10.74 -5.78
CA HIS A 156 4.92 9.41 -5.91
C HIS A 156 3.66 9.31 -5.05
N LEU A 157 2.74 8.42 -5.42
CA LEU A 157 1.51 8.13 -4.68
C LEU A 157 1.74 7.93 -3.17
N PHE A 158 2.85 7.32 -2.77
CA PHE A 158 3.16 7.03 -1.35
C PHE A 158 3.69 8.23 -0.56
N ASP A 159 4.01 9.36 -1.20
CA ASP A 159 4.62 10.51 -0.52
C ASP A 159 3.60 11.52 0.07
N GLY A 160 2.31 11.28 -0.12
CA GLY A 160 1.25 12.18 0.35
C GLY A 160 1.03 12.08 1.85
N ASP A 161 0.55 13.18 2.47
CA ASP A 161 0.23 13.20 3.89
C ASP A 161 -0.89 12.21 4.23
N GLY A 162 -0.83 11.57 5.40
CA GLY A 162 -1.82 10.59 5.82
C GLY A 162 -3.17 11.23 6.12
N MET A 163 -4.22 10.74 5.45
CA MET A 163 -5.60 11.09 5.78
C MET A 163 -6.43 9.84 6.06
N ILE A 164 -7.10 9.85 7.20
CA ILE A 164 -7.94 8.74 7.66
C ILE A 164 -9.40 9.04 7.33
N HIS A 165 -10.06 8.08 6.70
CA HIS A 165 -11.50 8.07 6.51
C HIS A 165 -12.12 7.13 7.53
N ALA A 166 -13.14 7.57 8.24
CA ALA A 166 -13.89 6.75 9.19
C ALA A 166 -15.36 6.65 8.76
N VAL A 167 -15.89 5.44 8.69
CA VAL A 167 -17.32 5.15 8.63
C VAL A 167 -17.71 4.44 9.92
N HIS A 168 -18.44 5.13 10.78
CA HIS A 168 -18.89 4.61 12.07
C HIS A 168 -20.30 4.04 11.95
N PHE A 169 -20.52 2.86 12.52
CA PHE A 169 -21.74 2.09 12.48
C PHE A 169 -22.32 1.95 13.87
N LYS A 170 -23.58 2.34 14.04
CA LYS A 170 -24.31 2.15 15.29
C LYS A 170 -25.79 1.97 15.01
N ASN A 171 -26.37 0.88 15.51
CA ASN A 171 -27.81 0.59 15.40
C ASN A 171 -28.34 0.66 13.94
N GLY A 172 -27.60 0.08 13.00
CA GLY A 172 -27.97 0.07 11.57
C GLY A 172 -27.88 1.44 10.87
N LYS A 173 -27.26 2.44 11.51
CA LYS A 173 -26.98 3.76 10.94
C LYS A 173 -25.49 3.94 10.73
N ALA A 174 -25.13 4.80 9.79
CA ALA A 174 -23.75 5.17 9.51
C ALA A 174 -23.50 6.68 9.65
N SER A 175 -22.28 7.04 10.04
CA SER A 175 -21.73 8.39 9.95
C SER A 175 -20.33 8.37 9.34
N TYR A 176 -19.93 9.46 8.71
CA TYR A 176 -18.63 9.57 8.04
C TYR A 176 -17.86 10.81 8.48
N ALA A 177 -16.55 10.66 8.65
CA ALA A 177 -15.61 11.77 8.80
C ALA A 177 -14.29 11.44 8.08
N CYS A 178 -13.54 12.48 7.71
CA CYS A 178 -12.15 12.30 7.29
C CYS A 178 -11.27 13.44 7.78
N ARG A 179 -10.10 13.07 8.33
CA ARG A 179 -9.14 13.99 8.95
C ARG A 179 -7.72 13.63 8.57
N PHE A 180 -6.88 14.65 8.46
CA PHE A 180 -5.45 14.42 8.38
C PHE A 180 -4.93 13.90 9.72
N THR A 181 -3.94 13.02 9.66
CA THR A 181 -3.08 12.77 10.81
C THR A 181 -2.20 14.01 11.00
N GLU A 182 -2.25 14.63 12.18
CA GLU A 182 -1.46 15.83 12.50
C GLU A 182 0.00 15.43 12.76
N THR A 183 0.70 15.04 11.69
CA THR A 183 2.13 14.70 11.74
C THR A 183 2.97 15.93 12.01
N GLN A 184 4.15 15.73 12.62
CA GLN A 184 5.09 16.84 12.85
C GLN A 184 5.50 17.53 11.55
N ARG A 185 5.58 16.76 10.46
CA ARG A 185 5.73 17.28 9.10
C ARG A 185 4.59 18.22 8.72
N LEU A 186 3.34 17.74 8.76
CA LEU A 186 2.17 18.48 8.27
C LEU A 186 1.91 19.73 9.11
N VAL A 187 2.04 19.66 10.43
CA VAL A 187 1.88 20.80 11.33
C VAL A 187 2.86 21.92 10.98
N GLN A 188 4.12 21.58 10.69
CA GLN A 188 5.14 22.55 10.26
C GLN A 188 4.85 23.11 8.87
N GLU A 189 4.53 22.26 7.88
CA GLU A 189 4.18 22.71 6.52
C GLU A 189 2.97 23.64 6.52
N ARG A 190 1.92 23.34 7.30
CA ARG A 190 0.75 24.21 7.49
C ARG A 190 1.12 25.56 8.11
N SER A 191 1.98 25.55 9.13
CA SER A 191 2.46 26.79 9.75
C SER A 191 3.25 27.68 8.79
N ILE A 192 4.00 27.08 7.86
CA ILE A 192 4.85 27.78 6.90
C ILE A 192 4.05 28.18 5.64
N GLY A 193 3.00 27.42 5.30
CA GLY A 193 2.14 27.64 4.14
C GLY A 193 2.68 27.07 2.83
N ARG A 194 3.63 26.12 2.87
CA ARG A 194 4.17 25.42 1.68
C ARG A 194 4.80 24.08 2.05
N PRO A 195 4.94 23.14 1.10
CA PRO A 195 5.76 21.96 1.31
C PRO A 195 7.24 22.35 1.53
N VAL A 196 7.87 21.75 2.54
CA VAL A 196 9.30 21.99 2.88
C VAL A 196 10.07 20.72 3.22
N PHE A 197 9.38 19.62 3.53
CA PHE A 197 10.00 18.31 3.77
C PHE A 197 10.12 17.54 2.45
N PRO A 198 11.25 16.86 2.21
CA PRO A 198 11.45 16.12 0.98
C PRO A 198 10.44 14.98 0.85
N LYS A 199 10.17 14.60 -0.40
CA LYS A 199 9.34 13.42 -0.74
C LYS A 199 10.25 12.20 -0.91
N ALA A 200 10.01 11.14 -0.15
CA ALA A 200 10.92 10.01 -0.01
C ALA A 200 11.15 9.26 -1.32
N ILE A 201 10.09 9.13 -2.13
CA ILE A 201 10.17 8.51 -3.45
C ILE A 201 10.31 9.61 -4.52
N GLY A 202 9.30 10.46 -4.66
CA GLY A 202 9.18 11.39 -5.79
C GLY A 202 10.31 12.44 -5.91
N GLU A 203 10.94 12.86 -4.82
CA GLU A 203 12.03 13.85 -4.86
C GLU A 203 13.41 13.24 -4.61
N LEU A 204 13.52 12.22 -3.75
CA LEU A 204 14.81 11.57 -3.51
C LEU A 204 15.16 10.54 -4.59
N HIS A 205 14.22 10.09 -5.42
CA HIS A 205 14.52 9.28 -6.60
C HIS A 205 14.78 10.20 -7.80
N GLY A 206 16.05 10.36 -8.18
CA GLY A 206 16.43 11.10 -9.38
C GLY A 206 17.58 12.09 -9.18
N HIS A 207 17.85 12.86 -10.23
CA HIS A 207 19.05 13.70 -10.36
C HIS A 207 19.10 14.90 -9.39
N SER A 208 17.95 15.38 -8.89
CA SER A 208 17.88 16.46 -7.90
C SER A 208 17.86 15.99 -6.44
N GLY A 209 17.76 14.68 -6.18
CA GLY A 209 17.50 14.15 -4.83
C GLY A 209 18.54 14.57 -3.79
N ILE A 210 19.83 14.60 -4.15
CA ILE A 210 20.88 15.08 -3.25
C ILE A 210 20.75 16.58 -2.94
N ALA A 211 20.35 17.39 -3.92
CA ALA A 211 20.17 18.83 -3.73
C ALA A 211 18.97 19.11 -2.83
N ARG A 212 17.87 18.38 -3.01
CA ARG A 212 16.68 18.40 -2.15
C ARG A 212 17.03 18.02 -0.71
N LEU A 213 17.83 16.96 -0.53
CA LEU A 213 18.28 16.52 0.79
C LEU A 213 19.21 17.54 1.47
N LEU A 214 20.15 18.13 0.74
CA LEU A 214 21.02 19.19 1.27
C LEU A 214 20.23 20.45 1.65
N LEU A 215 19.23 20.84 0.86
CA LEU A 215 18.32 21.94 1.18
C LEU A 215 17.55 21.66 2.47
N PHE A 216 17.03 20.44 2.63
CA PHE A 216 16.36 20.00 3.85
C PHE A 216 17.28 20.13 5.07
N PHE A 217 18.51 19.62 5.00
CA PHE A 217 19.47 19.75 6.11
C PHE A 217 19.86 21.20 6.39
N ALA A 218 19.99 22.05 5.36
CA ALA A 218 20.25 23.47 5.54
C ALA A 218 19.10 24.18 6.27
N ARG A 219 17.84 23.86 5.92
CA ARG A 219 16.65 24.37 6.64
C ARG A 219 16.66 23.94 8.10
N ALA A 220 16.96 22.67 8.37
CA ALA A 220 17.01 22.13 9.73
C ALA A 220 18.13 22.78 10.55
N ALA A 221 19.34 22.91 9.99
CA ALA A 221 20.49 23.52 10.66
C ALA A 221 20.27 25.01 11.02
N LEU A 222 19.47 25.71 10.22
CA LEU A 222 19.09 27.12 10.47
C LEU A 222 17.83 27.26 11.35
N GLY A 223 17.26 26.15 11.82
CA GLY A 223 16.04 26.14 12.64
C GLY A 223 14.80 26.66 11.90
N VAL A 224 14.79 26.57 10.57
CA VAL A 224 13.63 26.91 9.74
C VAL A 224 12.58 25.80 9.86
N ILE A 225 13.04 24.55 9.97
CA ILE A 225 12.24 23.36 10.25
C ILE A 225 12.87 22.57 11.40
N ASP A 226 12.08 21.71 12.02
CA ASP A 226 12.53 20.78 13.05
C ASP A 226 12.31 19.33 12.58
N ALA A 227 13.42 18.64 12.31
CA ALA A 227 13.42 17.23 11.90
C ALA A 227 13.56 16.25 13.09
N THR A 228 13.77 16.76 14.32
CA THR A 228 14.08 15.92 15.49
C THR A 228 12.85 15.17 16.01
N HIS A 229 11.66 15.64 15.67
CA HIS A 229 10.38 15.07 16.08
C HIS A 229 9.75 14.14 15.03
N GLY A 230 10.54 13.69 14.05
CA GLY A 230 10.09 12.79 12.98
C GLY A 230 9.65 13.54 11.73
N ILE A 231 9.77 12.88 10.59
CA ILE A 231 9.47 13.44 9.25
C ILE A 231 8.43 12.62 8.48
N GLY A 232 7.84 11.60 9.12
CA GLY A 232 6.95 10.66 8.48
C GLY A 232 5.60 11.27 8.12
N VAL A 233 4.92 10.59 7.20
CA VAL A 233 3.62 11.00 6.65
C VAL A 233 2.44 10.26 7.26
N ALA A 234 2.67 9.16 7.98
CA ALA A 234 1.65 8.37 8.67
C ALA A 234 0.46 7.93 7.79
N ASN A 235 0.74 7.53 6.54
CA ASN A 235 -0.26 7.19 5.53
C ASN A 235 -0.43 5.68 5.27
N ALA A 236 0.52 4.85 5.73
CA ALA A 236 0.76 3.49 5.23
C ALA A 236 -0.12 2.40 5.86
N GLY A 237 -1.20 2.78 6.54
CA GLY A 237 -2.13 1.85 7.17
C GLY A 237 -2.49 2.22 8.60
N LEU A 238 -3.30 1.37 9.22
CA LEU A 238 -3.81 1.54 10.58
C LEU A 238 -3.79 0.21 11.31
N ILE A 239 -3.48 0.24 12.60
CA ILE A 239 -3.63 -0.93 13.48
C ILE A 239 -4.28 -0.55 14.80
N GLN A 240 -5.17 -1.41 15.28
CA GLN A 240 -5.75 -1.31 16.62
C GLN A 240 -4.91 -2.17 17.57
N PHE A 241 -4.34 -1.55 18.60
CA PHE A 241 -3.52 -2.25 19.59
C PHE A 241 -3.61 -1.58 20.96
N ASN A 242 -3.84 -2.37 22.01
CA ASN A 242 -3.92 -1.90 23.41
C ASN A 242 -4.83 -0.66 23.57
N GLY A 243 -6.05 -0.74 23.02
CA GLY A 243 -7.05 0.34 23.07
C GLY A 243 -6.71 1.59 22.25
N ARG A 244 -5.74 1.51 21.33
CA ARG A 244 -5.27 2.65 20.52
C ARG A 244 -5.33 2.31 19.05
N LEU A 245 -5.89 3.24 18.27
CA LEU A 245 -5.75 3.25 16.84
C LEU A 245 -4.44 3.96 16.48
N LEU A 246 -3.55 3.27 15.77
CA LEU A 246 -2.24 3.76 15.40
C LEU A 246 -2.17 3.93 13.88
N ALA A 247 -1.96 5.16 13.42
CA ALA A 247 -1.64 5.48 12.03
C ALA A 247 -0.17 5.16 11.77
N MET A 248 0.08 4.24 10.84
CA MET A 248 1.40 3.70 10.58
C MET A 248 2.19 4.57 9.61
N SER A 249 3.49 4.77 9.88
CA SER A 249 4.44 5.43 8.99
C SER A 249 5.64 4.52 8.81
N GLU A 250 6.01 4.22 7.56
CA GLU A 250 7.13 3.32 7.24
C GLU A 250 8.48 3.83 7.78
N ASP A 251 8.64 5.15 7.86
CA ASP A 251 9.88 5.87 8.14
C ASP A 251 9.84 6.69 9.44
N ASP A 252 8.81 6.51 10.27
CA ASP A 252 8.62 7.24 11.52
C ASP A 252 7.95 6.35 12.60
N LEU A 253 7.81 6.87 13.81
CA LEU A 253 6.96 6.28 14.82
C LEU A 253 5.48 6.36 14.39
N PRO A 254 4.63 5.43 14.83
CA PRO A 254 3.20 5.53 14.60
C PRO A 254 2.61 6.76 15.28
N TYR A 255 1.49 7.26 14.76
CA TYR A 255 0.72 8.34 15.38
C TYR A 255 -0.55 7.76 15.99
N GLN A 256 -0.79 8.02 17.28
CA GLN A 256 -2.04 7.65 17.90
C GLN A 256 -3.15 8.57 17.40
N VAL A 257 -4.26 7.97 16.99
CA VAL A 257 -5.50 8.62 16.61
C VAL A 257 -6.61 8.12 17.51
N CYS A 258 -7.49 9.03 17.92
CA CYS A 258 -8.66 8.73 18.72
C CYS A 258 -9.90 8.87 17.83
N LEU A 259 -10.74 7.84 17.81
CA LEU A 259 -12.11 7.91 17.32
C LEU A 259 -12.95 8.49 18.44
N THR A 260 -13.58 9.63 18.18
CA THR A 260 -14.40 10.33 19.17
C THR A 260 -15.84 9.80 19.16
N GLU A 261 -16.58 10.01 20.25
CA GLU A 261 -17.97 9.52 20.39
C GLU A 261 -18.92 10.03 19.30
N ASN A 262 -18.64 11.21 18.72
CA ASN A 262 -19.44 11.76 17.61
C ASN A 262 -18.97 11.27 16.24
N GLY A 263 -18.04 10.32 16.17
CA GLY A 263 -17.50 9.78 14.91
C GLY A 263 -16.45 10.65 14.23
N ASP A 264 -15.90 11.69 14.89
CA ASP A 264 -14.72 12.41 14.40
C ASP A 264 -13.42 11.67 14.72
N LEU A 265 -12.35 12.06 14.05
CA LEU A 265 -10.99 11.59 14.27
C LEU A 265 -10.16 12.71 14.90
N LYS A 266 -9.37 12.38 15.92
CA LYS A 266 -8.44 13.32 16.54
C LYS A 266 -7.07 12.71 16.69
N THR A 267 -6.06 13.33 16.09
CA THR A 267 -4.66 12.96 16.35
C THR A 267 -4.32 13.27 17.80
N VAL A 268 -3.90 12.25 18.56
CA VAL A 268 -3.41 12.40 19.93
C VAL A 268 -1.94 12.83 19.90
N GLY A 269 -1.15 12.22 19.03
CA GLY A 269 0.24 12.59 18.80
C GLY A 269 1.09 11.41 18.35
N ARG A 270 2.39 11.67 18.12
CA ARG A 270 3.40 10.65 17.82
C ARG A 270 3.57 9.71 19.02
N TYR A 271 3.48 8.41 18.80
CA TYR A 271 3.37 7.39 19.85
C TYR A 271 4.61 6.49 19.90
N ASP A 272 5.34 6.58 21.00
CA ASP A 272 6.64 5.91 21.22
C ASP A 272 6.53 4.73 22.21
N PHE A 273 5.31 4.27 22.50
CA PHE A 273 5.04 3.21 23.49
C PHE A 273 5.61 3.56 24.87
N SER A 274 5.37 4.77 25.37
CA SER A 274 5.89 5.26 26.65
C SER A 274 7.43 5.25 26.69
N GLY A 275 8.05 5.70 25.60
CA GLY A 275 9.50 5.81 25.43
C GLY A 275 10.25 4.50 25.13
N GLN A 276 9.53 3.39 24.96
CA GLN A 276 10.12 2.07 24.69
C GLN A 276 10.54 1.89 23.22
N LEU A 277 9.85 2.57 22.29
CA LEU A 277 10.15 2.55 20.86
C LEU A 277 10.91 3.82 20.46
N ARG A 278 12.12 3.64 19.92
CA ARG A 278 13.01 4.76 19.55
C ARG A 278 13.40 4.79 18.07
N SER A 279 13.01 3.77 17.33
CA SER A 279 13.22 3.65 15.88
C SER A 279 11.87 3.48 15.18
N PRO A 280 11.77 3.83 13.89
CA PRO A 280 10.60 3.48 13.08
C PRO A 280 10.32 1.98 13.14
N MET A 281 9.07 1.59 12.92
CA MET A 281 8.69 0.20 12.67
C MET A 281 7.99 0.11 11.33
N ILE A 282 8.02 -1.07 10.71
CA ILE A 282 7.35 -1.31 9.43
C ILE A 282 5.85 -1.01 9.54
N ALA A 283 5.20 -0.68 8.42
CA ALA A 283 3.78 -0.35 8.43
C ALA A 283 2.84 -1.54 8.73
N HIS A 284 3.35 -2.78 8.66
CA HIS A 284 2.58 -4.01 8.84
C HIS A 284 3.01 -4.86 10.05
N PRO A 285 2.89 -4.34 11.29
CA PRO A 285 3.00 -5.19 12.46
C PRO A 285 1.83 -6.19 12.49
N LYS A 286 2.06 -7.37 13.07
CA LYS A 286 1.06 -8.46 13.14
C LYS A 286 0.63 -8.67 14.59
N VAL A 287 -0.67 -8.58 14.84
CA VAL A 287 -1.26 -8.86 16.16
C VAL A 287 -1.75 -10.30 16.20
N ASP A 288 -1.16 -11.13 17.06
CA ASP A 288 -1.60 -12.52 17.21
C ASP A 288 -2.99 -12.56 17.86
N PRO A 289 -3.99 -13.17 17.21
CA PRO A 289 -5.36 -13.16 17.72
C PRO A 289 -5.52 -13.93 19.03
N VAL A 290 -4.59 -14.82 19.40
CA VAL A 290 -4.62 -15.60 20.64
C VAL A 290 -3.89 -14.89 21.78
N THR A 291 -2.62 -14.50 21.58
CA THR A 291 -1.83 -13.87 22.66
C THR A 291 -2.12 -12.38 22.82
N LYS A 292 -2.73 -11.76 21.79
CA LYS A 292 -2.94 -10.30 21.67
C LYS A 292 -1.63 -9.50 21.67
N GLU A 293 -0.50 -10.14 21.44
CA GLU A 293 0.80 -9.50 21.30
C GLU A 293 0.95 -8.95 19.87
N MET A 294 1.64 -7.81 19.75
CA MET A 294 1.96 -7.21 18.45
C MET A 294 3.42 -7.44 18.12
N PHE A 295 3.68 -8.18 17.05
CA PHE A 295 5.01 -8.46 16.52
C PHE A 295 5.36 -7.49 15.40
N ALA A 296 6.60 -6.99 15.37
CA ALA A 296 7.02 -5.97 14.42
C ALA A 296 8.48 -6.15 14.00
N LEU A 297 8.79 -5.56 12.84
CA LEU A 297 10.15 -5.35 12.36
C LEU A 297 10.47 -3.85 12.34
N SER A 298 11.75 -3.54 12.36
CA SER A 298 12.30 -2.20 12.14
C SER A 298 13.56 -2.35 11.30
N TYR A 299 13.62 -1.66 10.16
CA TYR A 299 14.82 -1.63 9.34
C TYR A 299 15.45 -0.22 9.31
N ASP A 300 16.78 -0.18 9.28
CA ASP A 300 17.58 1.06 9.19
C ASP A 300 18.40 1.01 7.89
N VAL A 301 18.24 2.03 7.05
CA VAL A 301 18.87 2.08 5.72
C VAL A 301 20.29 2.67 5.73
N LEU A 302 20.73 3.22 6.87
CA LEU A 302 21.98 3.97 7.01
C LEU A 302 23.00 3.26 7.91
N LYS A 303 22.56 2.59 8.98
CA LYS A 303 23.45 2.04 10.01
C LYS A 303 23.08 0.62 10.41
N LYS A 304 24.10 -0.19 10.69
CA LYS A 304 23.94 -1.52 11.31
C LYS A 304 23.53 -1.37 12.80
N PRO A 305 22.73 -2.29 13.35
CA PRO A 305 22.05 -3.39 12.65
C PRO A 305 20.94 -2.87 11.72
N TYR A 306 20.93 -3.36 10.47
CA TYR A 306 19.95 -2.90 9.47
C TYR A 306 18.55 -3.46 9.71
N LEU A 307 18.40 -4.50 10.53
CA LEU A 307 17.11 -5.12 10.81
C LEU A 307 17.02 -5.53 12.28
N LYS A 308 15.87 -5.23 12.88
CA LYS A 308 15.50 -5.61 14.23
C LYS A 308 14.11 -6.23 14.23
N TYR A 309 13.92 -7.20 15.12
CA TYR A 309 12.65 -7.80 15.45
C TYR A 309 12.33 -7.57 16.93
N PHE A 310 11.08 -7.25 17.23
CA PHE A 310 10.59 -7.10 18.60
C PHE A 310 9.08 -7.30 18.64
N TYR A 311 8.53 -7.39 19.84
CA TYR A 311 7.09 -7.42 20.06
C TYR A 311 6.67 -6.60 21.26
N PHE A 312 5.37 -6.33 21.34
CA PHE A 312 4.73 -5.72 22.49
C PHE A 312 3.72 -6.68 23.09
N THR A 313 3.73 -6.79 24.41
CA THR A 313 2.69 -7.50 25.17
C THR A 313 1.34 -6.77 25.05
N PRO A 314 0.20 -7.40 25.36
CA PRO A 314 -1.11 -6.73 25.30
C PRO A 314 -1.19 -5.46 26.16
N ASN A 315 -0.36 -5.38 27.22
CA ASN A 315 -0.27 -4.23 28.11
C ASN A 315 0.63 -3.11 27.56
N GLY A 316 1.26 -3.31 26.40
CA GLY A 316 2.15 -2.35 25.76
C GLY A 316 3.60 -2.42 26.24
N GLU A 317 4.03 -3.49 26.90
CA GLU A 317 5.43 -3.68 27.28
C GLU A 317 6.23 -4.24 26.11
N LYS A 318 7.35 -3.61 25.78
CA LYS A 318 8.19 -4.00 24.65
C LYS A 318 9.19 -5.07 25.05
N SER A 319 9.39 -6.07 24.19
CA SER A 319 10.51 -7.01 24.30
C SER A 319 11.85 -6.33 24.08
N SER A 320 12.94 -7.02 24.43
CA SER A 320 14.27 -6.65 23.91
C SER A 320 14.30 -6.76 22.39
N ASP A 321 15.11 -5.91 21.75
CA ASP A 321 15.36 -6.01 20.30
C ASP A 321 16.16 -7.28 20.00
N VAL A 322 15.72 -8.03 18.99
CA VAL A 322 16.50 -9.08 18.35
C VAL A 322 17.12 -8.49 17.10
N GLU A 323 18.42 -8.22 17.14
CA GLU A 323 19.17 -7.75 15.97
C GLU A 323 19.39 -8.90 14.99
N ILE A 324 18.92 -8.73 13.75
CA ILE A 324 19.03 -9.74 12.70
C ILE A 324 20.09 -9.27 11.71
N PRO A 325 21.26 -9.94 11.66
CA PRO A 325 22.31 -9.55 10.74
C PRO A 325 21.89 -9.85 9.30
N ILE A 326 21.80 -8.80 8.49
CA ILE A 326 21.67 -8.88 7.03
C ILE A 326 22.83 -8.10 6.38
N ASP A 327 23.20 -8.51 5.18
CA ASP A 327 24.42 -8.03 4.51
C ASP A 327 24.29 -6.58 4.02
N GLU A 328 23.08 -6.22 3.59
CA GLU A 328 22.73 -4.93 3.03
C GLU A 328 21.34 -4.47 3.55
N PRO A 329 21.03 -3.17 3.50
CA PRO A 329 19.72 -2.67 3.91
C PRO A 329 18.65 -3.08 2.88
N THR A 330 17.87 -4.09 3.22
CA THR A 330 16.75 -4.61 2.42
C THR A 330 15.45 -3.90 2.78
N MET A 331 14.62 -3.56 1.79
CA MET A 331 13.27 -3.06 2.05
C MET A 331 12.37 -4.22 2.53
N MET A 332 11.78 -4.05 3.71
CA MET A 332 10.88 -5.04 4.33
C MET A 332 9.58 -4.37 4.74
N HIS A 333 8.73 -4.07 3.76
CA HIS A 333 7.43 -3.44 4.00
C HIS A 333 6.49 -4.31 4.86
N ASP A 334 6.51 -5.62 4.63
CA ASP A 334 5.68 -6.58 5.33
C ASP A 334 6.49 -7.82 5.78
N PHE A 335 5.93 -8.58 6.71
CA PHE A 335 6.44 -9.87 7.18
C PHE A 335 5.26 -10.78 7.54
N ALA A 336 5.50 -12.01 7.99
CA ALA A 336 4.43 -12.87 8.48
C ALA A 336 4.76 -13.47 9.84
N ILE A 337 3.72 -13.96 10.52
CA ILE A 337 3.84 -14.75 11.75
C ILE A 337 3.15 -16.09 11.53
N THR A 338 3.57 -17.11 12.28
CA THR A 338 2.86 -18.37 12.49
C THR A 338 2.51 -18.50 13.97
N GLU A 339 2.04 -19.66 14.43
CA GLU A 339 1.83 -19.92 15.86
C GLU A 339 3.13 -19.86 16.68
N ASN A 340 4.29 -20.21 16.12
CA ASN A 340 5.56 -20.26 16.85
C ASN A 340 6.70 -19.44 16.23
N TYR A 341 6.57 -18.99 14.97
CA TYR A 341 7.66 -18.33 14.24
C TYR A 341 7.27 -16.97 13.67
N ALA A 342 8.23 -16.06 13.60
CA ALA A 342 8.21 -14.91 12.70
C ALA A 342 8.92 -15.29 11.40
N ILE A 343 8.34 -14.86 10.28
CA ILE A 343 8.76 -15.18 8.92
C ILE A 343 9.20 -13.88 8.23
N ILE A 344 10.49 -13.78 7.94
CA ILE A 344 11.18 -12.55 7.59
C ILE A 344 11.61 -12.58 6.13
N PRO A 345 10.99 -11.79 5.24
CA PRO A 345 11.32 -11.80 3.80
C PRO A 345 12.54 -10.91 3.49
N ASP A 346 13.72 -11.51 3.32
CA ASP A 346 14.92 -10.83 2.81
C ASP A 346 14.99 -10.96 1.29
N GLN A 347 14.48 -9.94 0.59
CA GLN A 347 14.17 -9.96 -0.84
C GLN A 347 15.07 -9.00 -1.65
N GLN A 348 14.82 -8.90 -2.95
CA GLN A 348 15.75 -8.30 -3.92
C GLN A 348 15.68 -6.78 -4.03
N VAL A 349 14.72 -6.11 -3.40
CA VAL A 349 14.61 -4.65 -3.38
C VAL A 349 15.40 -4.12 -2.18
N VAL A 350 16.48 -3.38 -2.46
CA VAL A 350 17.47 -2.96 -1.47
C VAL A 350 17.75 -1.46 -1.56
N PHE A 351 18.29 -0.88 -0.49
CA PHE A 351 18.66 0.53 -0.44
C PHE A 351 20.15 0.73 -0.75
N LYS A 352 20.46 1.43 -1.85
CA LYS A 352 21.81 1.80 -2.28
C LYS A 352 21.97 3.31 -2.31
N MET A 353 22.19 3.92 -1.13
CA MET A 353 22.27 5.38 -0.96
C MET A 353 23.33 6.07 -1.83
N HIS A 354 24.37 5.37 -2.26
CA HIS A 354 25.40 5.92 -3.16
C HIS A 354 24.87 6.20 -4.58
N GLU A 355 23.76 5.60 -5.00
CA GLU A 355 23.12 5.89 -6.29
C GLU A 355 22.58 7.32 -6.38
N LEU A 356 22.23 7.94 -5.24
CA LEU A 356 21.87 9.37 -5.19
C LEU A 356 22.99 10.28 -5.70
N LEU A 357 24.26 9.91 -5.47
CA LEU A 357 25.42 10.67 -5.96
C LEU A 357 25.54 10.63 -7.49
N ARG A 358 24.94 9.61 -8.11
CA ARG A 358 24.88 9.42 -9.57
C ARG A 358 23.57 9.93 -10.17
N GLY A 359 22.68 10.50 -9.35
CA GLY A 359 21.35 10.94 -9.75
C GLY A 359 20.34 9.81 -9.99
N GLY A 360 20.62 8.60 -9.48
CA GLY A 360 19.73 7.44 -9.55
C GLY A 360 18.83 7.31 -8.32
N SER A 361 17.92 6.32 -8.38
CA SER A 361 17.08 5.93 -7.25
C SER A 361 17.91 5.24 -6.14
N PRO A 362 17.70 5.58 -4.86
CA PRO A 362 18.29 4.82 -3.76
C PRO A 362 17.61 3.46 -3.57
N VAL A 363 16.42 3.22 -4.11
CA VAL A 363 15.70 1.93 -4.07
C VAL A 363 16.01 1.16 -5.35
N VAL A 364 16.73 0.05 -5.21
CA VAL A 364 17.30 -0.69 -6.34
C VAL A 364 16.85 -2.15 -6.30
N TYR A 365 16.46 -2.68 -7.46
CA TYR A 365 16.32 -4.11 -7.67
C TYR A 365 17.70 -4.76 -7.89
N ASP A 366 18.22 -5.48 -6.90
CA ASP A 366 19.45 -6.25 -7.01
C ASP A 366 19.19 -7.66 -7.59
N LYS A 367 19.45 -7.79 -8.88
CA LYS A 367 19.31 -9.06 -9.62
C LYS A 367 20.25 -10.17 -9.15
N ASN A 368 21.34 -9.84 -8.46
CA ASN A 368 22.30 -10.83 -7.95
C ASN A 368 21.92 -11.34 -6.57
N LYS A 369 21.07 -10.61 -5.84
CA LYS A 369 20.55 -11.05 -4.54
C LYS A 369 19.53 -12.15 -4.77
N ILE A 370 19.64 -13.25 -4.04
CA ILE A 370 18.65 -14.32 -4.02
C ILE A 370 17.67 -14.03 -2.88
N ALA A 371 16.37 -13.97 -3.18
CA ALA A 371 15.36 -13.81 -2.15
C ALA A 371 15.34 -15.02 -1.22
N ARG A 372 15.13 -14.79 0.07
CA ARG A 372 15.09 -15.82 1.11
C ARG A 372 14.16 -15.42 2.25
N PHE A 373 13.64 -16.41 2.95
CA PHE A 373 12.78 -16.23 4.11
C PHE A 373 13.47 -16.74 5.37
N GLY A 374 13.58 -15.88 6.37
CA GLY A 374 14.11 -16.19 7.69
C GLY A 374 13.00 -16.71 8.60
N ILE A 375 13.17 -17.92 9.15
CA ILE A 375 12.28 -18.52 10.11
C ILE A 375 12.89 -18.34 11.50
N LEU A 376 12.34 -17.41 12.27
CA LEU A 376 12.82 -17.03 13.60
C LEU A 376 11.78 -17.43 14.66
N PRO A 377 12.14 -18.13 15.75
CA PRO A 377 11.19 -18.35 16.85
C PRO A 377 10.64 -17.03 17.38
N LYS A 378 9.32 -16.90 17.58
CA LYS A 378 8.67 -15.63 17.97
C LYS A 378 9.24 -15.01 19.24
N TYR A 379 9.71 -15.83 20.17
CA TYR A 379 10.28 -15.38 21.44
C TYR A 379 11.81 -15.54 21.52
N ALA A 380 12.48 -15.59 20.37
CA ALA A 380 13.94 -15.63 20.30
C ALA A 380 14.56 -14.48 21.09
N LYS A 381 15.70 -14.75 21.74
CA LYS A 381 16.48 -13.73 22.47
C LYS A 381 17.61 -13.13 21.63
N ASN A 382 17.94 -13.76 20.51
CA ASN A 382 18.97 -13.36 19.55
C ASN A 382 18.69 -14.04 18.19
N ALA A 383 19.43 -13.65 17.16
CA ALA A 383 19.25 -14.19 15.81
C ALA A 383 19.97 -15.52 15.55
N THR A 384 20.71 -16.11 16.50
CA THR A 384 21.51 -17.33 16.27
C THR A 384 20.67 -18.53 15.81
N GLY A 385 19.40 -18.58 16.21
CA GLY A 385 18.47 -19.65 15.84
C GLY A 385 17.69 -19.43 14.53
N ILE A 386 17.94 -18.33 13.80
CA ILE A 386 17.23 -18.05 12.55
C ILE A 386 17.62 -19.07 11.47
N LYS A 387 16.62 -19.58 10.75
CA LYS A 387 16.84 -20.47 9.60
C LYS A 387 16.47 -19.75 8.32
N TRP A 388 17.44 -19.53 7.45
CA TRP A 388 17.22 -18.92 6.14
C TRP A 388 16.91 -20.00 5.10
N VAL A 389 15.84 -19.79 4.34
CA VAL A 389 15.41 -20.67 3.24
C VAL A 389 15.34 -19.83 1.97
N GLU A 390 16.15 -20.15 0.97
CA GLU A 390 16.16 -19.44 -0.32
C GLU A 390 14.89 -19.75 -1.14
N VAL A 391 14.36 -18.73 -1.80
CA VAL A 391 13.18 -18.80 -2.68
C VAL A 391 13.48 -17.97 -3.91
N GLU A 392 13.92 -18.63 -4.99
CA GLU A 392 14.31 -17.95 -6.23
C GLU A 392 13.15 -17.17 -6.87
N ASN A 393 13.48 -16.05 -7.51
CA ASN A 393 12.55 -15.21 -8.29
C ASN A 393 11.28 -14.80 -7.51
N CYS A 394 11.46 -14.49 -6.22
CA CYS A 394 10.36 -14.16 -5.32
C CYS A 394 10.50 -12.74 -4.77
N PHE A 395 9.50 -11.91 -5.04
CA PHE A 395 9.32 -10.64 -4.35
C PHE A 395 7.83 -10.47 -4.01
N CYS A 396 7.50 -10.48 -2.73
CA CYS A 396 6.19 -10.17 -2.21
C CYS A 396 6.22 -8.79 -1.56
N PHE A 397 5.37 -7.89 -2.02
CA PHE A 397 5.17 -6.61 -1.33
C PHE A 397 4.35 -6.82 -0.05
N HIS A 398 3.33 -7.68 -0.11
CA HIS A 398 2.49 -8.08 1.03
C HIS A 398 2.48 -9.60 1.25
N LEU A 399 2.43 -9.99 2.53
CA LEU A 399 2.27 -11.38 2.99
C LEU A 399 0.95 -11.50 3.76
N TRP A 400 0.00 -12.22 3.16
CA TRP A 400 -1.38 -12.30 3.63
C TRP A 400 -1.52 -13.12 4.91
N ASN A 401 -0.85 -14.27 4.98
CA ASN A 401 -0.81 -15.12 6.16
C ASN A 401 0.33 -16.15 6.08
N ALA A 402 0.69 -16.74 7.21
CA ALA A 402 1.55 -17.91 7.25
C ALA A 402 1.13 -18.87 8.37
N TRP A 403 1.45 -20.15 8.23
CA TRP A 403 1.17 -21.16 9.26
C TRP A 403 2.13 -22.34 9.20
N GLU A 404 2.17 -23.10 10.28
CA GLU A 404 2.92 -24.36 10.38
C GLU A 404 2.06 -25.53 9.90
N ASP A 405 2.52 -26.25 8.88
CA ASP A 405 1.90 -27.49 8.41
C ASP A 405 2.43 -28.67 9.23
N ALA A 406 1.69 -29.06 10.27
CA ALA A 406 2.09 -30.15 11.16
C ALA A 406 2.28 -31.50 10.44
N SER A 407 1.68 -31.70 9.26
CA SER A 407 1.79 -32.95 8.51
C SER A 407 3.14 -33.09 7.79
N THR A 408 3.75 -31.98 7.39
CA THR A 408 5.04 -31.96 6.67
C THR A 408 6.18 -31.37 7.49
N GLY A 409 5.88 -30.62 8.55
CA GLY A 409 6.84 -29.82 9.31
C GLY A 409 7.31 -28.56 8.57
N GLU A 410 6.62 -28.17 7.50
CA GLU A 410 6.93 -26.98 6.70
C GLU A 410 6.19 -25.75 7.22
N ILE A 411 6.74 -24.58 6.88
CA ILE A 411 6.02 -23.32 7.01
C ILE A 411 5.37 -23.02 5.67
N VAL A 412 4.07 -22.78 5.67
CA VAL A 412 3.33 -22.29 4.49
C VAL A 412 3.17 -20.79 4.62
N VAL A 413 3.54 -20.05 3.58
CA VAL A 413 3.42 -18.60 3.48
C VAL A 413 2.56 -18.30 2.26
N ILE A 414 1.55 -17.46 2.46
CA ILE A 414 0.65 -16.99 1.41
C ILE A 414 0.97 -15.52 1.16
N GLY A 415 1.40 -15.20 -0.05
CA GLY A 415 1.77 -13.84 -0.45
C GLY A 415 1.49 -13.59 -1.92
N SER A 416 1.45 -12.32 -2.32
CA SER A 416 1.32 -11.94 -3.71
C SER A 416 2.70 -11.59 -4.26
N CYS A 417 3.20 -12.42 -5.19
CA CYS A 417 4.53 -12.26 -5.75
C CYS A 417 4.47 -11.37 -7.00
N MET A 418 5.20 -10.26 -6.97
CA MET A 418 5.26 -9.30 -8.06
C MET A 418 6.43 -9.55 -9.02
N THR A 419 6.16 -9.39 -10.31
CA THR A 419 7.17 -9.41 -11.37
C THR A 419 6.90 -8.29 -12.39
N PRO A 420 7.89 -7.43 -12.70
CA PRO A 420 9.19 -7.33 -12.03
C PRO A 420 9.09 -6.75 -10.59
N PRO A 421 10.02 -7.10 -9.67
CA PRO A 421 9.97 -6.70 -8.25
C PRO A 421 9.89 -5.20 -7.96
N ASP A 422 10.49 -4.36 -8.79
CA ASP A 422 10.58 -2.92 -8.57
C ASP A 422 9.56 -2.09 -9.35
N SER A 423 8.57 -2.73 -9.98
CA SER A 423 7.54 -2.07 -10.79
C SER A 423 6.75 -0.99 -10.04
N ILE A 424 6.71 -1.05 -8.71
CA ILE A 424 6.05 -0.02 -7.87
C ILE A 424 6.89 1.27 -7.86
N PHE A 425 8.23 1.14 -7.86
CA PHE A 425 9.14 2.27 -7.61
C PHE A 425 9.77 2.81 -8.90
N ASN A 426 9.93 1.96 -9.90
CA ASN A 426 10.62 2.27 -11.15
C ASN A 426 9.72 2.06 -12.36
N GLU A 427 9.93 2.87 -13.41
CA GLU A 427 9.27 2.62 -14.69
C GLU A 427 9.75 1.28 -15.26
N SER A 428 8.80 0.45 -15.65
CA SER A 428 9.04 -0.82 -16.33
C SER A 428 8.27 -0.83 -17.65
N ASP A 429 8.92 -1.27 -18.72
CA ASP A 429 8.26 -1.53 -20.01
C ASP A 429 7.44 -2.84 -19.97
N GLU A 430 7.64 -3.68 -18.94
CA GLU A 430 6.88 -4.90 -18.71
C GLU A 430 5.62 -4.63 -17.88
N HIS A 431 4.54 -5.33 -18.19
CA HIS A 431 3.32 -5.31 -17.38
C HIS A 431 3.59 -5.93 -16.01
N LEU A 432 3.27 -5.18 -14.94
CA LEU A 432 3.29 -5.70 -13.57
C LEU A 432 2.32 -6.88 -13.46
N ASN A 433 2.85 -8.03 -13.07
CA ASN A 433 2.06 -9.17 -12.63
C ASN A 433 2.21 -9.32 -11.12
N SER A 434 1.09 -9.42 -10.40
CA SER A 434 1.06 -9.82 -8.99
C SER A 434 0.30 -11.13 -8.83
N VAL A 435 1.05 -12.20 -8.53
CA VAL A 435 0.56 -13.58 -8.53
C VAL A 435 0.44 -14.09 -7.11
N LEU A 436 -0.80 -14.34 -6.66
CA LEU A 436 -1.06 -15.01 -5.39
C LEU A 436 -0.41 -16.39 -5.38
N SER A 437 0.53 -16.59 -4.47
CA SER A 437 1.41 -17.76 -4.42
C SER A 437 1.38 -18.41 -3.03
N GLU A 438 1.40 -19.75 -3.03
CA GLU A 438 1.75 -20.55 -1.86
C GLU A 438 3.26 -20.81 -1.91
N ILE A 439 3.96 -20.37 -0.86
CA ILE A 439 5.40 -20.61 -0.66
C ILE A 439 5.54 -21.57 0.51
N ARG A 440 6.12 -22.74 0.28
CA ARG A 440 6.42 -23.71 1.35
C ARG A 440 7.91 -23.66 1.67
N LEU A 441 8.23 -23.48 2.94
CA LEU A 441 9.59 -23.40 3.45
C LEU A 441 9.84 -24.62 4.35
N ASN A 442 10.87 -25.40 4.03
CA ASN A 442 11.23 -26.57 4.81
C ASN A 442 12.41 -26.25 5.73
N PRO A 443 12.19 -25.99 7.04
CA PRO A 443 13.23 -25.58 7.97
C PRO A 443 14.26 -26.68 8.30
N SER A 444 14.01 -27.93 7.91
CA SER A 444 14.91 -29.06 8.15
C SER A 444 15.87 -29.29 7.00
N THR A 445 15.42 -29.04 5.77
CA THR A 445 16.21 -29.27 4.55
C THR A 445 16.76 -27.99 3.92
N GLY A 446 16.23 -26.82 4.30
CA GLY A 446 16.58 -25.54 3.69
C GLY A 446 16.01 -25.35 2.28
N LYS A 447 15.12 -26.25 1.82
CA LYS A 447 14.49 -26.17 0.50
C LYS A 447 13.16 -25.41 0.58
N SER A 448 12.79 -24.81 -0.53
CA SER A 448 11.47 -24.19 -0.71
C SER A 448 10.76 -24.71 -1.95
N THR A 449 9.45 -24.47 -1.98
CA THR A 449 8.66 -24.50 -3.21
C THR A 449 7.80 -23.25 -3.27
N ARG A 450 7.48 -22.81 -4.49
CA ARG A 450 6.57 -21.70 -4.74
C ARG A 450 5.65 -22.08 -5.88
N ASN A 451 4.35 -22.03 -5.64
CA ASN A 451 3.33 -22.37 -6.63
C ASN A 451 2.26 -21.27 -6.68
N PRO A 452 1.82 -20.82 -7.87
CA PRO A 452 0.61 -20.02 -8.01
C PRO A 452 -0.59 -20.78 -7.43
N ILE A 453 -1.46 -20.07 -6.70
CA ILE A 453 -2.68 -20.67 -6.13
C ILE A 453 -3.78 -20.78 -7.19
N LEU A 454 -3.87 -19.79 -8.07
CA LEU A 454 -4.87 -19.73 -9.13
C LEU A 454 -4.42 -20.59 -10.32
N ALA A 455 -5.39 -21.24 -10.97
CA ALA A 455 -5.16 -21.86 -12.26
C ALA A 455 -4.83 -20.79 -13.31
N PRO A 456 -3.97 -21.07 -14.31
CA PRO A 456 -3.60 -20.09 -15.34
C PRO A 456 -4.78 -19.45 -16.09
N SER A 457 -5.90 -20.16 -16.23
CA SER A 457 -7.12 -19.65 -16.89
C SER A 457 -7.92 -18.66 -16.04
N GLU A 458 -7.73 -18.67 -14.72
CA GLU A 458 -8.43 -17.80 -13.76
C GLU A 458 -7.54 -16.67 -13.24
N GLN A 459 -6.26 -16.67 -13.66
CA GLN A 459 -5.24 -15.75 -13.21
C GLN A 459 -5.69 -14.30 -13.38
N VAL A 460 -5.64 -13.56 -12.27
CA VAL A 460 -5.87 -12.12 -12.18
C VAL A 460 -4.84 -11.53 -11.22
N ASN A 461 -4.55 -10.24 -11.37
CA ASN A 461 -3.66 -9.53 -10.44
C ASN A 461 -4.35 -9.34 -9.08
N LEU A 462 -3.85 -10.03 -8.05
CA LEU A 462 -4.40 -9.97 -6.70
C LEU A 462 -3.41 -9.31 -5.75
N GLU A 463 -3.81 -8.18 -5.19
CA GLU A 463 -3.05 -7.43 -4.20
C GLU A 463 -3.96 -6.89 -3.10
N ALA A 464 -3.38 -6.14 -2.14
CA ALA A 464 -4.07 -5.33 -1.13
C ALA A 464 -5.37 -5.98 -0.62
N GLY A 465 -5.27 -6.80 0.43
CA GLY A 465 -6.42 -7.46 1.01
C GLY A 465 -6.06 -8.17 2.31
N MET A 466 -6.87 -9.15 2.69
CA MET A 466 -6.71 -9.81 3.98
C MET A 466 -7.29 -11.22 4.03
N VAL A 467 -6.85 -11.96 5.04
CA VAL A 467 -7.50 -13.18 5.54
C VAL A 467 -8.37 -12.85 6.75
N ASN A 468 -9.10 -13.84 7.27
CA ASN A 468 -9.76 -13.68 8.56
C ASN A 468 -8.71 -13.42 9.67
N LYS A 469 -8.72 -12.22 10.25
CA LYS A 469 -7.77 -11.79 11.28
C LYS A 469 -7.73 -12.69 12.52
N ASN A 470 -8.85 -13.37 12.83
CA ASN A 470 -8.96 -14.29 13.96
C ASN A 470 -8.13 -15.58 13.75
N LEU A 471 -7.65 -15.81 12.53
CA LEU A 471 -6.80 -16.94 12.15
C LEU A 471 -5.40 -16.51 11.71
N LEU A 472 -4.99 -15.26 11.97
CA LEU A 472 -3.64 -14.81 11.64
C LEU A 472 -2.60 -15.70 12.35
N GLY A 473 -1.61 -16.16 11.58
CA GLY A 473 -0.59 -17.11 12.02
C GLY A 473 -1.01 -18.58 12.05
N ARG A 474 -2.26 -18.86 11.65
CA ARG A 474 -2.87 -20.20 11.63
C ARG A 474 -3.44 -20.48 10.25
N LYS A 475 -3.72 -21.75 9.98
CA LYS A 475 -4.19 -22.18 8.66
C LYS A 475 -5.53 -21.51 8.35
N THR A 476 -5.54 -20.77 7.24
CA THR A 476 -6.73 -20.13 6.66
C THR A 476 -7.04 -20.75 5.31
N ARG A 477 -8.31 -20.94 5.01
CA ARG A 477 -8.81 -21.37 3.71
C ARG A 477 -9.15 -20.20 2.80
N PHE A 478 -9.60 -19.07 3.32
CA PHE A 478 -10.12 -17.97 2.50
C PHE A 478 -9.28 -16.70 2.61
N ALA A 479 -9.04 -16.08 1.45
CA ALA A 479 -8.47 -14.73 1.34
C ALA A 479 -9.40 -13.83 0.52
N TYR A 480 -9.48 -12.57 0.89
CA TYR A 480 -10.22 -11.52 0.19
C TYR A 480 -9.21 -10.49 -0.33
N LEU A 481 -9.00 -10.43 -1.64
CA LEU A 481 -7.92 -9.65 -2.26
C LEU A 481 -8.47 -8.74 -3.35
N ALA A 482 -7.95 -7.52 -3.46
CA ALA A 482 -8.29 -6.59 -4.52
C ALA A 482 -7.88 -7.13 -5.90
N ILE A 483 -8.77 -6.98 -6.89
CA ILE A 483 -8.46 -7.26 -8.29
C ILE A 483 -7.86 -5.98 -8.89
N ALA A 484 -6.53 -5.93 -8.96
CA ALA A 484 -5.75 -4.76 -9.37
C ALA A 484 -5.67 -4.61 -10.91
N GLU A 485 -6.84 -4.57 -11.55
CA GLU A 485 -6.98 -4.49 -13.00
C GLU A 485 -8.02 -3.41 -13.39
N PRO A 486 -7.66 -2.40 -14.21
CA PRO A 486 -6.31 -2.10 -14.69
C PRO A 486 -5.43 -1.51 -13.58
N TRP A 487 -4.18 -1.97 -13.45
CA TRP A 487 -3.23 -1.38 -12.49
C TRP A 487 -3.07 0.13 -12.72
N PRO A 488 -3.02 0.96 -11.65
CA PRO A 488 -3.16 0.61 -10.22
C PRO A 488 -4.61 0.65 -9.70
N LYS A 489 -5.63 0.82 -10.56
CA LYS A 489 -7.03 0.84 -10.14
C LYS A 489 -7.53 -0.57 -9.79
N VAL A 490 -8.46 -0.63 -8.84
CA VAL A 490 -9.07 -1.87 -8.36
C VAL A 490 -10.50 -1.99 -8.86
N SER A 491 -10.79 -2.91 -9.80
CA SER A 491 -12.13 -3.07 -10.40
C SER A 491 -13.10 -3.92 -9.58
N GLY A 492 -12.61 -4.56 -8.53
CA GLY A 492 -13.38 -5.46 -7.69
C GLY A 492 -12.51 -6.12 -6.64
N PHE A 493 -13.04 -7.16 -5.99
CA PHE A 493 -12.24 -8.04 -5.15
C PHE A 493 -12.61 -9.50 -5.41
N ALA A 494 -11.70 -10.39 -5.04
CA ALA A 494 -11.84 -11.82 -5.16
C ALA A 494 -11.84 -12.48 -3.79
N LYS A 495 -12.78 -13.41 -3.58
CA LYS A 495 -12.68 -14.43 -2.53
C LYS A 495 -11.96 -15.64 -3.14
N VAL A 496 -10.83 -16.00 -2.56
CA VAL A 496 -10.01 -17.13 -3.01
C VAL A 496 -10.06 -18.24 -1.98
N ASP A 497 -10.40 -19.45 -2.40
CA ASP A 497 -10.17 -20.66 -1.63
C ASP A 497 -8.71 -21.11 -1.85
N LEU A 498 -7.85 -20.83 -0.86
CA LEU A 498 -6.42 -21.11 -0.89
C LEU A 498 -6.08 -22.60 -1.03
N SER A 499 -7.02 -23.48 -0.68
CA SER A 499 -6.80 -24.94 -0.77
C SER A 499 -7.13 -25.53 -2.13
N THR A 500 -8.07 -24.92 -2.86
CA THR A 500 -8.54 -25.43 -4.16
C THR A 500 -8.17 -24.55 -5.34
N GLY A 501 -7.75 -23.30 -5.08
CA GLY A 501 -7.53 -22.29 -6.11
C GLY A 501 -8.82 -21.72 -6.71
N LYS A 502 -10.00 -22.06 -6.17
CA LYS A 502 -11.28 -21.54 -6.65
C LYS A 502 -11.38 -20.04 -6.33
N VAL A 503 -11.82 -19.26 -7.32
CA VAL A 503 -11.98 -17.81 -7.20
C VAL A 503 -13.43 -17.42 -7.44
N GLU A 504 -13.98 -16.59 -6.55
CA GLU A 504 -15.28 -15.94 -6.73
C GLU A 504 -15.04 -14.42 -6.72
N LYS A 505 -15.48 -13.73 -7.78
CA LYS A 505 -15.17 -12.31 -8.03
C LYS A 505 -16.40 -11.44 -7.78
N PHE A 506 -16.22 -10.35 -7.03
CA PHE A 506 -17.19 -9.27 -6.91
C PHE A 506 -16.68 -8.05 -7.70
N ILE A 507 -17.27 -7.79 -8.86
CA ILE A 507 -16.88 -6.69 -9.75
C ILE A 507 -17.76 -5.48 -9.47
N TYR A 508 -17.15 -4.31 -9.25
CA TYR A 508 -17.87 -3.09 -8.88
C TYR A 508 -18.73 -2.52 -10.01
N GLY A 509 -18.42 -2.88 -11.26
CA GLY A 509 -19.11 -2.42 -12.46
C GLY A 509 -18.32 -1.36 -13.24
N ASP A 510 -18.87 -0.92 -14.36
CA ASP A 510 -18.16 -0.04 -15.30
C ASP A 510 -17.80 1.30 -14.67
N ASN A 511 -16.54 1.73 -14.85
CA ASN A 511 -15.96 2.96 -14.29
C ASN A 511 -16.13 3.11 -12.77
N ARG A 512 -16.25 1.99 -12.05
CA ARG A 512 -16.32 1.94 -10.59
C ARG A 512 -15.10 1.19 -10.08
N TYR A 513 -14.37 1.84 -9.19
CA TYR A 513 -13.12 1.31 -8.66
C TYR A 513 -13.05 1.51 -7.14
N GLY A 514 -12.35 0.62 -6.46
CA GLY A 514 -12.19 0.63 -5.01
C GLY A 514 -10.74 0.57 -4.57
N GLY A 515 -10.50 -0.19 -3.50
CA GLY A 515 -9.17 -0.47 -2.95
C GLY A 515 -9.21 -1.78 -2.16
N GLU A 516 -8.50 -1.81 -1.03
CA GLU A 516 -8.46 -2.96 -0.12
C GLU A 516 -9.88 -3.38 0.36
N PRO A 517 -10.29 -4.65 0.15
CA PRO A 517 -11.47 -5.21 0.78
C PRO A 517 -11.18 -5.59 2.24
N TYR A 518 -12.01 -5.12 3.18
CA TYR A 518 -11.82 -5.40 4.59
C TYR A 518 -12.86 -6.39 5.14
N PHE A 519 -12.42 -7.60 5.51
CA PHE A 519 -13.23 -8.63 6.15
C PHE A 519 -13.46 -8.34 7.64
N VAL A 520 -14.73 -8.27 8.03
CA VAL A 520 -15.22 -8.16 9.40
C VAL A 520 -15.89 -9.50 9.77
N PRO A 521 -15.33 -10.28 10.72
CA PRO A 521 -15.96 -11.52 11.17
C PRO A 521 -17.29 -11.24 11.87
N ASN A 522 -18.24 -12.17 11.75
CA ASN A 522 -19.50 -12.11 12.48
C ASN A 522 -19.35 -12.65 13.90
N ASP A 523 -18.81 -11.82 14.80
CA ASP A 523 -18.55 -12.21 16.20
C ASP A 523 -19.82 -12.16 17.09
N ALA A 524 -20.94 -11.63 16.58
CA ALA A 524 -22.24 -11.61 17.29
C ALA A 524 -22.80 -13.02 17.58
N CYS A 525 -22.25 -14.04 16.92
CA CYS A 525 -22.52 -15.43 17.22
C CYS A 525 -21.32 -16.00 17.98
N HIS A 526 -21.46 -16.25 19.29
CA HIS A 526 -20.45 -16.95 20.12
C HIS A 526 -20.09 -18.37 19.62
N THR A 527 -20.72 -18.81 18.53
CA THR A 527 -20.35 -19.96 17.74
C THR A 527 -20.10 -19.51 16.29
N VAL A 528 -18.87 -19.08 15.98
CA VAL A 528 -18.43 -18.94 14.58
C VAL A 528 -18.50 -20.33 13.96
N LYS A 529 -19.37 -20.56 12.98
CA LYS A 529 -19.55 -21.88 12.36
C LYS A 529 -18.69 -22.06 11.11
N GLY A 530 -18.27 -20.97 10.46
CA GLY A 530 -17.42 -20.98 9.26
C GLY A 530 -16.40 -19.83 9.23
N GLU A 531 -15.22 -20.09 8.65
CA GLU A 531 -14.12 -19.12 8.53
C GLU A 531 -14.50 -17.83 7.78
N ASP A 532 -15.41 -17.93 6.82
CA ASP A 532 -15.92 -16.87 5.96
C ASP A 532 -17.27 -16.29 6.40
N GLU A 533 -17.75 -16.65 7.59
CA GLU A 533 -18.95 -16.06 8.17
C GLU A 533 -18.68 -14.63 8.64
N GLY A 534 -18.94 -13.67 7.76
CA GLY A 534 -18.69 -12.26 8.02
C GLY A 534 -19.11 -11.39 6.85
N PHE A 535 -18.59 -10.17 6.84
CA PHE A 535 -18.88 -9.17 5.84
C PHE A 535 -17.59 -8.55 5.31
N VAL A 536 -17.55 -8.21 4.03
CA VAL A 536 -16.47 -7.44 3.41
C VAL A 536 -16.95 -6.00 3.22
N LEU A 537 -16.15 -5.06 3.71
CA LEU A 537 -16.33 -3.62 3.55
C LEU A 537 -15.42 -3.12 2.44
N CYS A 538 -15.99 -2.42 1.45
CA CYS A 538 -15.22 -1.88 0.33
C CYS A 538 -15.64 -0.44 0.04
N HIS A 539 -14.67 0.49 0.04
CA HIS A 539 -14.90 1.80 -0.57
C HIS A 539 -14.95 1.64 -2.08
N VAL A 540 -15.94 2.26 -2.71
CA VAL A 540 -16.08 2.32 -4.17
C VAL A 540 -16.28 3.77 -4.59
N HIS A 541 -15.60 4.17 -5.65
CA HIS A 541 -15.79 5.44 -6.31
C HIS A 541 -16.27 5.21 -7.74
N ASN A 542 -17.38 5.86 -8.08
CA ASN A 542 -17.91 5.90 -9.44
C ASN A 542 -17.29 7.11 -10.15
N GLU A 543 -16.37 6.86 -11.09
CA GLU A 543 -15.70 7.92 -11.85
C GLU A 543 -16.62 8.61 -12.87
N THR A 544 -17.80 8.04 -13.17
CA THR A 544 -18.79 8.66 -14.08
C THR A 544 -19.63 9.70 -13.35
N GLU A 545 -20.14 9.35 -12.17
CA GLU A 545 -21.01 10.21 -11.36
C GLU A 545 -20.22 11.05 -10.34
N CYS A 546 -18.92 10.79 -10.17
CA CYS A 546 -18.05 11.38 -9.17
C CYS A 546 -18.55 11.20 -7.72
N GLU A 547 -19.20 10.06 -7.45
CA GLU A 547 -19.75 9.72 -6.13
C GLU A 547 -18.94 8.59 -5.48
N SER A 548 -18.86 8.62 -4.15
CA SER A 548 -18.23 7.56 -3.36
C SER A 548 -19.25 6.90 -2.44
N GLU A 549 -19.09 5.60 -2.26
CA GLU A 549 -19.92 4.77 -1.39
C GLU A 549 -19.06 3.79 -0.61
N LEU A 550 -19.63 3.25 0.47
CA LEU A 550 -19.12 2.07 1.15
C LEU A 550 -20.09 0.91 0.93
N LEU A 551 -19.59 -0.17 0.33
CA LEU A 551 -20.35 -1.39 0.14
C LEU A 551 -20.15 -2.35 1.31
N ILE A 552 -21.22 -3.05 1.69
CA ILE A 552 -21.22 -4.15 2.63
C ILE A 552 -21.63 -5.41 1.90
N ILE A 553 -20.71 -6.36 1.79
CA ILE A 553 -20.87 -7.60 1.03
C ILE A 553 -20.84 -8.79 1.99
N ASN A 554 -21.79 -9.72 1.89
CA ASN A 554 -21.73 -10.97 2.64
C ASN A 554 -20.53 -11.81 2.16
N ALA A 555 -19.61 -12.09 3.07
CA ALA A 555 -18.31 -12.68 2.74
C ALA A 555 -18.42 -14.16 2.32
N ALA A 556 -19.51 -14.85 2.69
CA ALA A 556 -19.74 -16.25 2.34
C ALA A 556 -20.19 -16.40 0.87
N ASN A 557 -21.10 -15.55 0.41
CA ASN A 557 -21.78 -15.71 -0.89
C ASN A 557 -21.61 -14.52 -1.87
N LEU A 558 -20.82 -13.52 -1.49
CA LEU A 558 -20.54 -12.29 -2.25
C LEU A 558 -21.78 -11.48 -2.66
N ARG A 559 -22.88 -11.58 -1.92
CA ARG A 559 -24.07 -10.74 -2.15
C ARG A 559 -23.94 -9.40 -1.43
N GLN A 560 -24.28 -8.32 -2.11
CA GLN A 560 -24.34 -6.99 -1.50
C GLN A 560 -25.55 -6.91 -0.57
N GLU A 561 -25.30 -6.61 0.70
CA GLU A 561 -26.32 -6.44 1.75
C GLU A 561 -26.71 -4.96 1.90
N ALA A 562 -25.74 -4.06 1.77
CA ALA A 562 -25.96 -2.62 1.82
C ALA A 562 -24.96 -1.82 0.97
N SER A 563 -25.39 -0.62 0.57
CA SER A 563 -24.53 0.45 0.05
C SER A 563 -24.83 1.73 0.82
N ILE A 564 -23.77 2.41 1.28
CA ILE A 564 -23.84 3.64 2.06
C ILE A 564 -23.25 4.76 1.23
N LYS A 565 -24.07 5.75 0.89
CA LYS A 565 -23.61 6.92 0.12
C LYS A 565 -22.80 7.86 1.02
N LEU A 566 -21.59 8.22 0.60
CA LEU A 566 -20.70 9.09 1.35
C LEU A 566 -20.92 10.56 0.94
N PRO A 567 -20.78 11.52 1.88
CA PRO A 567 -21.09 12.92 1.64
C PRO A 567 -20.01 13.64 0.82
N SER A 568 -18.82 13.04 0.68
CA SER A 568 -17.70 13.55 -0.09
C SER A 568 -17.07 12.44 -0.92
N ARG A 569 -16.25 12.84 -1.90
CA ARG A 569 -15.35 11.90 -2.58
C ARG A 569 -14.40 11.26 -1.55
N VAL A 570 -14.22 9.95 -1.67
CA VAL A 570 -13.19 9.19 -0.97
C VAL A 570 -12.13 8.80 -2.00
N PRO A 571 -10.91 9.37 -1.94
CA PRO A 571 -9.85 9.03 -2.86
C PRO A 571 -9.44 7.56 -2.69
N TYR A 572 -8.70 7.02 -3.66
CA TYR A 572 -8.03 5.74 -3.45
C TYR A 572 -7.06 5.86 -2.26
N GLY A 573 -6.88 4.77 -1.53
CA GLY A 573 -6.10 4.74 -0.30
C GLY A 573 -5.35 3.44 -0.14
N PHE A 574 -4.75 3.24 1.03
CA PHE A 574 -3.97 2.06 1.35
C PHE A 574 -4.75 1.19 2.33
N HIS A 575 -4.15 0.85 3.47
CA HIS A 575 -4.69 -0.14 4.38
C HIS A 575 -5.69 0.44 5.39
N GLY A 576 -6.73 -0.35 5.67
CA GLY A 576 -7.74 -0.06 6.68
C GLY A 576 -7.76 -1.07 7.82
N THR A 577 -8.53 -0.73 8.85
CA THR A 577 -8.87 -1.62 9.95
C THR A 577 -10.32 -1.41 10.41
N PHE A 578 -10.86 -2.36 11.15
CA PHE A 578 -12.16 -2.23 11.81
C PHE A 578 -11.96 -2.25 13.31
N VAL A 579 -12.41 -1.18 13.96
CA VAL A 579 -12.42 -1.03 15.42
C VAL A 579 -13.81 -1.43 15.91
N GLY A 580 -13.90 -2.50 16.71
CA GLY A 580 -15.17 -2.99 17.22
C GLY A 580 -15.79 -2.03 18.23
N SER A 581 -17.11 -2.06 18.43
CA SER A 581 -17.77 -1.19 19.42
C SER A 581 -17.21 -1.35 20.84
N GLU A 582 -16.84 -2.57 21.24
CA GLU A 582 -16.22 -2.85 22.55
C GLU A 582 -14.82 -2.23 22.69
N GLU A 583 -14.16 -1.92 21.58
CA GLU A 583 -12.84 -1.27 21.55
C GLU A 583 -12.94 0.26 21.44
N LEU A 584 -14.15 0.79 21.21
CA LEU A 584 -14.46 2.23 21.16
C LEU A 584 -14.92 2.79 22.51
N GLU A 585 -15.44 1.92 23.39
CA GLU A 585 -15.83 2.23 24.77
C GLU A 585 -14.63 2.19 25.72
#